data_AF-A0A5J4T750-F1
#
_entry.id   AF-A0A5J4T750-F1
#
_cell.length_a   1.000
_cell.length_b   1.000
_cell.length_c   1.000
_cell.angle_alpha   90.00
_cell.angle_beta   90.00
_cell.angle_gamma   90.00
#
_symmetry.space_group_name_H-M   'P 1'
#
loop_
_entity.id
_entity.type
_entity.pdbx_description
1 polymer ?
#
loop_
_entity_poly.entity_id
_entity_poly.type
_entity_poly.pdbx_seq_one_letter_code
_entity_poly.pdbx_strand_id
1 'polypeptide(L)'
;MQNQEMAQKIRKYKGQHVDEIEIETSHDDQTLLLFPSVDEVKFIDGVRCARKGFQRKREIVDVDDVSPIYYDNYIDSLDSIDKHVEFVYSEQGHKAFKILFNFGVIIEELEHDKNGQEIITYKYRLPREDTAQTHIPKNIQSNDDIEENKQYIRAEIIEMQNFNLENTMQRQVAIYYMMIKVFKLQMTVDGTSMQELIQKHWEGHRQILFKIMVSTTCVI
;
A
#
# COMPACT_ATOMS: atom_id res chain seq x y z
N MET A 1 2.83 -21.06 12.10
CA MET A 1 3.15 -21.09 10.66
C MET A 1 3.24 -19.68 10.11
N GLN A 2 2.15 -18.92 10.06
CA GLN A 2 2.10 -17.54 9.57
C GLN A 2 3.11 -16.56 10.23
N ASN A 3 3.25 -16.50 11.56
CA ASN A 3 4.29 -15.67 12.22
C ASN A 3 5.74 -16.05 11.85
N GLN A 4 5.98 -17.29 11.41
CA GLN A 4 7.31 -17.72 10.99
C GLN A 4 7.66 -17.20 9.60
N GLU A 5 6.68 -16.99 8.72
CA GLU A 5 6.90 -16.42 7.38
C GLU A 5 7.33 -14.96 7.46
N MET A 6 6.67 -14.16 8.30
CA MET A 6 7.09 -12.78 8.60
C MET A 6 8.54 -12.74 9.12
N ALA A 7 8.85 -13.53 10.15
CA ALA A 7 10.19 -13.56 10.73
C ALA A 7 11.24 -14.06 9.73
N GLN A 8 10.91 -15.02 8.86
CA GLN A 8 11.78 -15.49 7.79
C GLN A 8 12.04 -14.40 6.75
N LYS A 9 11.01 -13.63 6.36
CA LYS A 9 11.14 -12.55 5.40
C LYS A 9 11.98 -11.39 5.94
N ILE A 10 11.69 -10.95 7.17
CA ILE A 10 12.52 -9.95 7.87
C ILE A 10 13.97 -10.44 7.94
N ARG A 11 14.19 -11.71 8.27
CA ARG A 11 15.54 -12.29 8.33
C ARG A 11 16.21 -12.37 6.95
N LYS A 12 15.47 -12.69 5.89
CA LYS A 12 15.97 -12.79 4.50
C LYS A 12 16.58 -11.47 4.04
N TYR A 13 15.94 -10.34 4.38
CA TYR A 13 16.36 -9.01 3.96
C TYR A 13 17.04 -8.22 5.08
N LYS A 14 17.41 -8.87 6.19
CA LYS A 14 18.07 -8.22 7.31
C LYS A 14 19.42 -7.63 6.87
N GLY A 15 19.59 -6.33 7.12
CA GLY A 15 20.81 -5.59 6.74
C GLY A 15 20.83 -5.09 5.30
N GLN A 16 19.78 -5.36 4.51
CA GLN A 16 19.51 -4.64 3.28
C GLN A 16 18.74 -3.37 3.60
N HIS A 17 18.97 -2.32 2.81
CA HIS A 17 18.28 -1.06 2.91
C HIS A 17 17.41 -0.87 1.66
N VAL A 18 16.29 -0.18 1.82
CA VAL A 18 15.54 0.31 0.66
C VAL A 18 16.34 1.48 0.10
N ASP A 19 16.65 1.42 -1.18
CA ASP A 19 17.30 2.54 -1.86
C ASP A 19 16.25 3.63 -2.10
N GLU A 20 16.29 4.70 -1.32
CA GLU A 20 15.47 5.89 -1.54
C GLU A 20 16.12 6.74 -2.63
N ILE A 21 15.41 6.91 -3.75
CA ILE A 21 15.88 7.72 -4.88
C ILE A 21 15.21 9.10 -4.77
N GLU A 22 16.01 10.14 -4.60
CA GLU A 22 15.53 11.52 -4.62
C GLU A 22 15.41 12.02 -6.06
N ILE A 23 14.25 12.61 -6.41
CA ILE A 23 14.07 13.39 -7.64
C ILE A 23 13.56 14.77 -7.26
N GLU A 24 14.13 15.82 -7.87
CA GLU A 24 13.67 17.20 -7.73
C GLU A 24 12.36 17.42 -8.50
N THR A 25 11.25 16.94 -7.96
CA THR A 25 9.91 17.22 -8.49
C THR A 25 9.16 18.23 -7.62
N SER A 26 8.02 18.69 -8.12
CA SER A 26 7.12 19.48 -7.27
C SER A 26 6.68 18.64 -6.07
N HIS A 27 6.36 19.28 -4.95
CA HIS A 27 5.96 18.57 -3.74
C HIS A 27 4.71 17.69 -3.92
N ASP A 28 3.89 17.94 -4.95
CA ASP A 28 2.70 17.14 -5.27
C ASP A 28 3.02 15.92 -6.16
N ASP A 29 4.20 15.87 -6.76
CA ASP A 29 4.67 14.80 -7.64
C ASP A 29 5.67 13.85 -6.93
N GLN A 30 6.11 14.18 -5.72
CA GLN A 30 7.03 13.35 -4.93
C GLN A 30 6.40 12.01 -4.57
N THR A 31 7.15 10.93 -4.80
CA THR A 31 6.76 9.54 -4.51
C THR A 31 7.96 8.76 -4.01
N LEU A 32 7.74 7.70 -3.21
CA LEU A 32 8.81 6.78 -2.87
C LEU A 32 9.21 5.98 -4.11
N LEU A 33 10.33 6.36 -4.72
CA LEU A 33 10.87 5.71 -5.91
C LEU A 33 11.61 4.44 -5.55
N LEU A 34 11.32 3.38 -6.30
CA LEU A 34 11.96 2.08 -6.19
C LEU A 34 13.08 1.93 -7.22
N PHE A 35 12.91 2.55 -8.40
CA PHE A 35 13.88 2.59 -9.49
C PHE A 35 13.84 3.95 -10.19
N PRO A 36 14.93 4.38 -10.84
CA PRO A 36 14.90 5.55 -11.70
C PRO A 36 13.94 5.33 -12.88
N SER A 37 13.09 6.32 -13.15
CA SER A 37 12.24 6.34 -14.34
C SER A 37 13.08 6.55 -15.59
N VAL A 38 12.75 5.85 -16.68
CA VAL A 38 13.43 6.08 -17.97
C VAL A 38 12.96 7.37 -18.64
N ASP A 39 11.68 7.71 -18.53
CA ASP A 39 11.08 8.95 -19.06
C ASP A 39 10.39 9.70 -17.92
N GLU A 40 11.12 10.66 -17.33
CA GLU A 40 10.69 11.42 -16.16
C GLU A 40 9.41 12.21 -16.40
N VAL A 41 9.24 12.78 -17.59
CA VAL A 41 8.05 13.58 -17.94
C VAL A 41 6.80 12.70 -17.91
N LYS A 42 6.85 11.56 -18.60
CA LYS A 42 5.72 10.62 -18.58
C LYS A 42 5.50 9.99 -17.22
N PHE A 43 6.57 9.76 -16.45
CA PHE A 43 6.46 9.28 -15.08
C PHE A 43 5.67 10.27 -14.21
N ILE A 44 6.04 11.56 -14.23
CA ILE A 44 5.36 12.62 -13.50
C ILE A 44 3.88 12.72 -13.92
N ASP A 45 3.59 12.63 -15.22
CA ASP A 45 2.21 12.61 -15.70
C ASP A 45 1.44 11.38 -15.18
N GLY A 46 2.09 10.22 -15.12
CA GLY A 46 1.56 9.01 -14.48
C GLY A 46 1.21 9.21 -13.01
N VAL A 47 2.09 9.84 -12.23
CA VAL A 47 1.86 10.18 -10.81
C VAL A 47 0.66 11.13 -10.66
N ARG A 48 0.60 12.19 -11.47
CA ARG A 48 -0.51 13.17 -11.45
C ARG A 48 -1.83 12.52 -11.80
N CYS A 49 -1.85 11.65 -12.81
CA CYS A 49 -3.02 10.86 -13.17
C CYS A 49 -3.46 9.93 -12.03
N ALA A 50 -2.51 9.25 -11.39
CA ALA A 50 -2.79 8.35 -10.27
C ALA A 50 -3.38 9.08 -9.05
N ARG A 51 -2.93 10.31 -8.79
CA ARG A 51 -3.40 11.16 -7.68
C ARG A 51 -4.65 11.97 -8.01
N LYS A 52 -5.13 11.96 -9.25
CA LYS A 52 -6.25 12.77 -9.69
C LYS A 52 -7.53 12.45 -8.92
N GLY A 53 -8.05 13.44 -8.20
CA GLY A 53 -9.27 13.32 -7.40
C GLY A 53 -9.04 12.85 -5.95
N PHE A 54 -7.80 12.54 -5.56
CA PHE A 54 -7.45 12.21 -4.18
C PHE A 54 -7.02 13.47 -3.41
N GLN A 55 -7.50 13.59 -2.17
CA GLN A 55 -7.08 14.66 -1.27
C GLN A 55 -5.76 14.32 -0.60
N ARG A 56 -4.94 15.34 -0.32
CA ARG A 56 -3.67 15.23 0.42
C ARG A 56 -3.87 15.13 1.92
N LYS A 57 -4.72 14.18 2.32
CA LYS A 57 -5.03 13.90 3.72
C LYS A 57 -5.20 12.40 3.89
N ARG A 58 -4.92 11.91 5.09
CA ARG A 58 -5.28 10.55 5.46
C ARG A 58 -6.79 10.44 5.52
N GLU A 59 -7.32 9.37 4.96
CA GLU A 59 -8.75 9.10 4.96
C GLU A 59 -9.03 7.83 5.75
N ILE A 60 -9.97 7.93 6.68
CA ILE A 60 -10.49 6.81 7.44
C ILE A 60 -11.85 6.45 6.83
N VAL A 61 -11.94 5.22 6.33
CA VAL A 61 -13.17 4.67 5.81
C VAL A 61 -13.59 3.56 6.76
N ASP A 62 -14.46 3.92 7.69
CA ASP A 62 -15.13 2.99 8.59
C ASP A 62 -16.49 2.63 8.01
N VAL A 63 -16.61 1.42 7.46
CA VAL A 63 -17.82 0.98 6.75
C VAL A 63 -18.60 -0.05 7.55
N ASP A 64 -17.95 -0.77 8.46
CA ASP A 64 -18.53 -1.85 9.23
C ASP A 64 -18.39 -1.70 10.76
N ASP A 65 -17.81 -0.59 11.26
CA ASP A 65 -17.39 -0.32 12.65
C ASP A 65 -16.28 -1.25 13.20
N VAL A 66 -15.97 -2.31 12.45
CA VAL A 66 -15.19 -3.47 12.90
C VAL A 66 -13.80 -3.48 12.28
N SER A 67 -13.69 -3.00 11.04
CA SER A 67 -12.48 -3.08 10.23
C SER A 67 -12.22 -1.78 9.44
N PRO A 68 -11.92 -0.65 10.13
CA PRO A 68 -11.65 0.61 9.46
C PRO A 68 -10.44 0.49 8.54
N ILE A 69 -10.52 1.20 7.40
CA ILE A 69 -9.43 1.30 6.43
C ILE A 69 -8.84 2.70 6.47
N TYR A 70 -7.52 2.75 6.58
CA TYR A 70 -6.72 3.95 6.65
C TYR A 70 -5.92 4.10 5.37
N TYR A 71 -6.14 5.19 4.67
CA TYR A 71 -5.44 5.51 3.43
C TYR A 71 -4.46 6.66 3.65
N ASP A 72 -3.27 6.53 3.08
CA ASP A 72 -2.35 7.65 2.87
C ASP A 72 -2.07 7.78 1.36
N ASN A 73 -2.59 8.87 0.78
CA ASN A 73 -2.60 9.08 -0.66
C ASN A 73 -1.28 9.70 -1.19
N TYR A 74 -0.35 10.05 -0.28
CA TYR A 74 0.88 10.78 -0.60
C TYR A 74 2.07 10.15 0.15
N ILE A 75 2.51 8.99 -0.35
CA ILE A 75 3.75 8.36 0.09
C ILE A 75 4.91 8.89 -0.74
N ASP A 76 5.90 9.49 -0.09
CA ASP A 76 7.11 10.05 -0.70
C ASP A 76 8.42 9.49 -0.13
N SER A 77 8.35 8.76 0.99
CA SER A 77 9.50 8.26 1.74
C SER A 77 9.12 7.07 2.61
N LEU A 78 10.12 6.34 3.12
CA LEU A 78 9.90 5.32 4.16
C LEU A 78 9.40 5.93 5.46
N ASP A 79 9.86 7.14 5.80
CA ASP A 79 9.38 7.89 6.96
C ASP A 79 7.88 8.20 6.86
N SER A 80 7.38 8.55 5.67
CA SER A 80 5.94 8.71 5.42
C SER A 80 5.16 7.40 5.65
N ILE A 81 5.74 6.25 5.27
CA ILE A 81 5.17 4.92 5.56
C ILE A 81 5.15 4.65 7.07
N ASP A 82 6.27 4.86 7.76
CA ASP A 82 6.37 4.61 9.20
C ASP A 82 5.40 5.50 9.99
N LYS A 83 5.28 6.78 9.62
CA LYS A 83 4.32 7.73 10.20
C LYS A 83 2.88 7.30 9.98
N HIS A 84 2.55 6.70 8.84
CA HIS A 84 1.21 6.18 8.58
C HIS A 84 0.92 4.94 9.46
N VAL A 85 1.89 4.03 9.59
CA VAL A 85 1.78 2.85 10.47
C VAL A 85 1.63 3.28 11.94
N GLU A 86 2.40 4.26 12.40
CA GLU A 86 2.30 4.84 13.74
C GLU A 86 0.95 5.51 13.99
N PHE A 87 0.47 6.27 13.01
CA PHE A 87 -0.85 6.87 13.07
C PHE A 87 -1.92 5.80 13.27
N VAL A 88 -1.94 4.74 12.45
CA VAL A 88 -2.89 3.63 12.60
C VAL A 88 -2.78 2.99 13.98
N TYR A 89 -1.57 2.76 14.49
CA TYR A 89 -1.34 2.19 15.83
C TYR A 89 -1.91 3.07 16.94
N SER A 90 -1.67 4.39 16.88
CA SER A 90 -2.18 5.35 17.86
C SER A 90 -3.71 5.39 17.91
N GLU A 91 -4.36 5.31 16.75
CA GLU A 91 -5.82 5.28 16.62
C GLU A 91 -6.46 4.04 17.27
N GLN A 92 -5.70 2.96 17.49
CA GLN A 92 -6.23 1.75 18.14
C GLN A 92 -6.26 1.85 19.67
N GLY A 93 -5.64 2.86 20.29
CA GLY A 93 -5.77 3.15 21.72
C GLY A 93 -5.40 1.97 22.63
N HIS A 94 -4.24 1.34 22.40
CA HIS A 94 -3.71 0.18 23.14
C HIS A 94 -4.54 -1.11 23.07
N LYS A 95 -5.56 -1.18 22.21
CA LYS A 95 -6.30 -2.42 21.98
C LYS A 95 -5.52 -3.36 21.09
N ALA A 96 -5.77 -4.66 21.23
CA ALA A 96 -5.20 -5.66 20.35
C ALA A 96 -5.87 -5.64 18.97
N PHE A 97 -5.06 -5.66 17.92
CA PHE A 97 -5.56 -5.67 16.54
C PHE A 97 -4.63 -6.44 15.59
N LYS A 98 -5.09 -6.67 14.37
CA LYS A 98 -4.26 -7.08 13.23
C LYS A 98 -4.38 -6.04 12.13
N ILE A 99 -3.42 -6.04 11.20
CA ILE A 99 -3.51 -5.22 10.00
C ILE A 99 -3.33 -6.05 8.73
N LEU A 100 -3.84 -5.49 7.65
CA LEU A 100 -3.58 -5.87 6.27
C LEU A 100 -3.16 -4.60 5.55
N PHE A 101 -2.15 -4.66 4.68
CA PHE A 101 -1.73 -3.49 3.93
C PHE A 101 -1.52 -3.82 2.46
N ASN A 102 -1.57 -2.78 1.64
CA ASN A 102 -1.24 -2.85 0.23
C ASN A 102 -0.76 -1.48 -0.27
N PHE A 103 0.03 -1.48 -1.33
CA PHE A 103 0.56 -0.27 -1.94
C PHE A 103 -0.16 0.06 -3.24
N GLY A 104 -0.38 1.36 -3.45
CA GLY A 104 -0.60 1.88 -4.79
C GLY A 104 0.75 2.15 -5.44
N VAL A 105 0.94 1.61 -6.63
CA VAL A 105 2.23 1.60 -7.34
C VAL A 105 2.11 2.22 -8.73
N ILE A 106 3.18 2.90 -9.15
CA ILE A 106 3.41 3.24 -10.56
C ILE A 106 4.19 2.10 -11.19
N ILE A 107 3.71 1.65 -12.35
CA ILE A 107 4.27 0.55 -13.13
C ILE A 107 4.82 1.14 -14.42
N GLU A 108 6.09 0.92 -14.68
CA GLU A 108 6.70 1.20 -15.97
C GLU A 108 6.59 -0.05 -16.85
N GLU A 109 6.14 0.14 -18.08
CA GLU A 109 5.99 -0.93 -19.06
C GLU A 109 6.77 -0.60 -20.32
N LEU A 110 7.58 -1.58 -20.75
CA LEU A 110 8.38 -1.53 -21.96
C LEU A 110 7.65 -2.31 -23.07
N GLU A 111 7.16 -1.58 -24.06
CA GLU A 111 6.57 -2.13 -25.27
C GLU A 111 7.51 -1.93 -26.46
N HIS A 112 7.26 -2.65 -27.56
CA HIS A 112 7.95 -2.44 -28.83
C HIS A 112 6.92 -2.07 -29.89
N ASP A 113 7.19 -1.01 -30.65
CA ASP A 113 6.36 -0.63 -31.78
C ASP A 113 6.52 -1.59 -32.97
N LYS A 114 5.76 -1.36 -34.06
CA LYS A 114 5.82 -2.20 -35.27
C LYS A 114 7.18 -2.17 -35.98
N ASN A 115 8.03 -1.19 -35.68
CA ASN A 115 9.37 -1.03 -36.21
C ASN A 115 10.45 -1.54 -35.23
N GLY A 116 10.05 -2.10 -34.08
CA GLY A 116 10.97 -2.55 -33.03
C GLY A 116 11.55 -1.42 -32.17
N GLN A 117 10.99 -0.21 -32.24
CA GLN A 117 11.36 0.89 -31.35
C GLN A 117 10.71 0.70 -29.97
N GLU A 118 11.52 0.83 -28.93
CA GLU A 118 11.05 0.78 -27.54
C GLU A 118 10.08 1.93 -27.24
N ILE A 119 8.92 1.60 -26.69
CA ILE A 119 7.92 2.53 -26.19
C ILE A 119 7.80 2.31 -24.69
N ILE A 120 8.04 3.36 -23.92
CA ILE A 120 7.89 3.33 -22.46
C ILE A 120 6.59 4.02 -22.08
N THR A 121 5.76 3.31 -21.32
CA THR A 121 4.51 3.81 -20.75
C THR A 121 4.50 3.66 -19.24
N TYR A 122 3.73 4.52 -18.56
CA TYR A 122 3.52 4.45 -17.13
C TYR A 122 2.04 4.23 -16.85
N LYS A 123 1.75 3.21 -16.04
CA LYS A 123 0.41 2.86 -15.57
C LYS A 123 0.42 2.92 -14.05
N TYR A 124 -0.76 3.02 -13.43
CA TYR A 124 -0.87 2.95 -11.98
C TYR A 124 -1.82 1.83 -11.56
N ARG A 125 -1.53 1.25 -10.40
CA ARG A 125 -2.39 0.25 -9.76
C ARG A 125 -2.76 0.79 -8.38
N LEU A 126 -4.06 0.84 -8.10
CA LEU A 126 -4.56 1.13 -6.76
C LEU A 126 -4.40 -0.11 -5.86
N PRO A 127 -4.17 0.07 -4.55
CA PRO A 127 -4.21 -1.05 -3.62
C PRO A 127 -5.61 -1.66 -3.63
N ARG A 128 -5.68 -2.99 -3.76
CA ARG A 128 -6.94 -3.72 -3.64
C ARG A 128 -6.88 -4.64 -2.42
N GLU A 129 -8.01 -4.87 -1.79
CA GLU A 129 -8.10 -5.78 -0.64
C GLU A 129 -7.86 -7.24 -1.04
N ASP A 130 -8.31 -7.65 -2.23
CA ASP A 130 -8.17 -9.01 -2.76
C ASP A 130 -6.74 -9.38 -3.18
N THR A 131 -5.90 -8.37 -3.43
CA THR A 131 -4.47 -8.50 -3.75
C THR A 131 -3.58 -7.95 -2.64
N ALA A 132 -4.16 -7.53 -1.52
CA ALA A 132 -3.39 -7.08 -0.38
C ALA A 132 -2.52 -8.23 0.08
N GLN A 133 -1.26 -7.94 0.40
CA GLN A 133 -0.32 -8.96 0.84
C GLN A 133 -0.91 -9.61 2.08
N THR A 134 -1.33 -10.85 1.89
CA THR A 134 -2.38 -11.49 2.67
C THR A 134 -1.83 -11.78 4.06
N HIS A 135 -2.19 -10.88 4.98
CA HIS A 135 -2.06 -10.99 6.42
C HIS A 135 -0.64 -10.77 6.95
N ILE A 136 -0.45 -9.61 7.57
CA ILE A 136 0.48 -9.53 8.69
C ILE A 136 -0.03 -10.53 9.73
N PRO A 137 0.76 -11.57 10.03
CA PRO A 137 0.29 -12.71 10.81
C PRO A 137 0.18 -12.41 12.31
N LYS A 138 0.90 -11.38 12.78
CA LYS A 138 1.08 -11.06 14.20
C LYS A 138 -0.02 -10.14 14.71
N ASN A 139 -0.52 -10.42 15.91
CA ASN A 139 -1.33 -9.48 16.67
C ASN A 139 -0.45 -8.32 17.13
N ILE A 140 -0.92 -7.09 16.96
CA ILE A 140 -0.25 -5.89 17.45
C ILE A 140 -0.89 -5.51 18.78
N GLN A 141 -0.07 -5.48 19.83
CA GLN A 141 -0.48 -5.09 21.19
C GLN A 141 0.54 -4.17 21.87
N SER A 142 1.78 -4.14 21.37
CA SER A 142 2.91 -3.41 21.96
C SER A 142 3.68 -2.61 20.91
N ASN A 143 4.57 -1.73 21.38
CA ASN A 143 5.49 -1.00 20.50
C ASN A 143 6.46 -1.96 19.78
N ASP A 144 6.89 -3.04 20.44
CA ASP A 144 7.77 -4.01 19.80
C ASP A 144 7.06 -4.71 18.62
N ASP A 145 5.75 -4.93 18.73
CA ASP A 145 4.96 -5.48 17.62
C ASP A 145 4.88 -4.50 16.45
N ILE A 146 4.65 -3.20 16.70
CA ILE A 146 4.54 -2.23 15.60
C ILE A 146 5.89 -2.00 14.92
N GLU A 147 7.00 -2.06 15.65
CA GLU A 147 8.34 -1.97 15.07
C GLU A 147 8.68 -3.20 14.20
N GLU A 148 8.32 -4.41 14.64
CA GLU A 148 8.46 -5.61 13.81
C GLU A 148 7.60 -5.52 12.54
N ASN A 149 6.41 -4.91 12.63
CA ASN A 149 5.54 -4.65 11.49
C ASN A 149 6.18 -3.69 10.48
N LYS A 150 6.77 -2.58 10.94
CA LYS A 150 7.52 -1.66 10.05
C LYS A 150 8.66 -2.38 9.35
N GLN A 151 9.40 -3.24 10.05
CA GLN A 151 10.46 -4.06 9.44
C GLN A 151 9.93 -5.01 8.37
N TYR A 152 8.77 -5.63 8.62
CA TYR A 152 8.11 -6.48 7.62
C TYR A 152 7.69 -5.69 6.38
N ILE A 153 7.07 -4.52 6.56
CA ILE A 153 6.69 -3.63 5.46
C ILE A 153 7.91 -3.23 4.62
N ARG A 154 9.03 -2.87 5.25
CA ARG A 154 10.28 -2.56 4.52
C ARG A 154 10.81 -3.76 3.76
N ALA A 155 10.74 -4.96 4.33
CA ALA A 155 11.16 -6.20 3.66
C ALA A 155 10.33 -6.49 2.39
N GLU A 156 9.05 -6.11 2.38
CA GLU A 156 8.19 -6.20 1.19
C GLU A 156 8.60 -5.21 0.10
N ILE A 157 8.96 -3.98 0.47
CA ILE A 157 9.48 -2.98 -0.46
C ILE A 157 10.81 -3.43 -1.08
N ILE A 158 11.72 -3.99 -0.26
CA ILE A 158 12.98 -4.57 -0.74
C ILE A 158 12.72 -5.72 -1.71
N GLU A 159 11.70 -6.54 -1.46
CA GLU A 159 11.32 -7.59 -2.41
C GLU A 159 10.78 -7.03 -3.73
N MET A 160 10.00 -5.94 -3.69
CA MET A 160 9.59 -5.22 -4.90
C MET A 160 10.79 -4.67 -5.68
N GLN A 161 11.82 -4.16 -5.00
CA GLN A 161 13.08 -3.69 -5.61
C GLN A 161 13.96 -4.83 -6.15
N ASN A 162 13.88 -6.02 -5.57
CA ASN A 162 14.61 -7.18 -6.06
C ASN A 162 13.92 -7.86 -7.26
N PHE A 163 12.76 -7.38 -7.69
CA PHE A 163 12.03 -7.95 -8.83
C PHE A 163 12.69 -7.55 -10.16
N ASN A 164 13.25 -8.52 -10.87
CA ASN A 164 14.00 -8.29 -12.11
C ASN A 164 13.05 -8.15 -13.33
N LEU A 165 13.31 -7.11 -14.14
CA LEU A 165 12.64 -6.77 -15.40
C LEU A 165 12.68 -7.89 -16.46
N GLU A 166 13.70 -8.75 -16.41
CA GLU A 166 14.05 -9.71 -17.48
C GLU A 166 12.92 -10.64 -17.93
N ASN A 167 11.86 -10.81 -17.13
CA ASN A 167 10.78 -11.76 -17.42
C ASN A 167 9.42 -11.14 -17.78
N THR A 168 9.16 -9.86 -17.50
CA THR A 168 7.76 -9.37 -17.45
C THR A 168 7.45 -8.12 -18.27
N MET A 169 8.44 -7.47 -18.90
CA MET A 169 8.27 -6.19 -19.62
C MET A 169 7.65 -5.06 -18.75
N GLN A 170 7.47 -5.31 -17.45
CA GLN A 170 6.85 -4.41 -16.49
C GLN A 170 7.66 -4.39 -15.20
N ARG A 171 7.80 -3.21 -14.60
CA ARG A 171 8.38 -3.08 -13.25
C ARG A 171 7.62 -2.06 -12.43
N GLN A 172 7.54 -2.30 -11.13
CA GLN A 172 6.99 -1.32 -10.20
C GLN A 172 8.10 -0.31 -9.89
N VAL A 173 7.92 0.94 -10.29
CA VAL A 173 8.96 1.98 -10.21
C VAL A 173 8.78 2.94 -9.04
N ALA A 174 7.56 3.06 -8.50
CA ALA A 174 7.29 3.93 -7.35
C ALA A 174 6.10 3.44 -6.54
N ILE A 175 6.09 3.78 -5.25
CA ILE A 175 4.95 3.72 -4.34
C ILE A 175 4.45 5.14 -4.14
N TYR A 176 3.18 5.39 -4.49
CA TYR A 176 2.56 6.72 -4.35
C TYR A 176 1.49 6.76 -3.25
N TYR A 177 1.07 5.60 -2.76
CA TYR A 177 -0.12 5.43 -1.91
C TYR A 177 0.04 4.19 -1.00
N MET A 178 -0.47 4.25 0.22
CA MET A 178 -0.56 3.10 1.12
C MET A 178 -1.97 2.94 1.71
N MET A 179 -2.47 1.71 1.72
CA MET A 179 -3.69 1.30 2.43
C MET A 179 -3.32 0.42 3.62
N ILE A 180 -3.94 0.66 4.78
CA ILE A 180 -3.90 -0.22 5.94
C ILE A 180 -5.33 -0.49 6.41
N LYS A 181 -5.78 -1.74 6.34
CA LYS A 181 -7.01 -2.21 6.95
C LYS A 181 -6.72 -2.79 8.32
N VAL A 182 -7.47 -2.36 9.33
CA VAL A 182 -7.37 -2.87 10.69
C VAL A 182 -8.42 -3.94 10.93
N PHE A 183 -8.10 -4.97 11.72
CA PHE A 183 -9.04 -5.93 12.27
C PHE A 183 -8.96 -5.88 13.80
N LYS A 184 -9.98 -5.30 14.43
CA LYS A 184 -10.03 -5.19 15.90
C LYS A 184 -10.27 -6.58 16.50
N LEU A 185 -9.43 -7.03 17.44
CA LEU A 185 -9.54 -8.37 18.04
C LEU A 185 -10.44 -8.39 19.29
N GLN A 186 -10.77 -7.23 19.85
CA GLN A 186 -11.69 -7.11 20.96
C GLN A 186 -13.12 -7.02 20.42
N MET A 187 -13.78 -8.16 20.23
CA MET A 187 -15.21 -8.23 19.97
C MET A 187 -15.90 -9.06 21.04
N THR A 188 -16.21 -8.42 22.16
CA THR A 188 -17.55 -8.51 22.71
C THR A 188 -18.16 -7.13 22.53
N VAL A 189 -18.85 -6.92 21.41
CA VAL A 189 -19.89 -5.90 21.37
C VAL A 189 -21.06 -6.55 22.11
N ASP A 190 -21.29 -6.14 23.36
CA ASP A 190 -22.38 -6.70 24.16
C ASP A 190 -23.69 -6.66 23.35
N GLY A 191 -24.22 -7.84 23.04
CA GLY A 191 -25.50 -8.02 22.34
C GLY A 191 -25.46 -8.19 20.81
N THR A 192 -24.30 -8.17 20.15
CA THR A 192 -24.23 -8.43 18.68
C THR A 192 -23.80 -9.87 18.39
N SER A 193 -24.57 -10.60 17.59
CA SER A 193 -24.28 -11.98 17.21
C SER A 193 -23.14 -12.06 16.18
N MET A 194 -22.43 -13.19 16.14
CA MET A 194 -21.39 -13.44 15.13
C MET A 194 -21.90 -13.31 13.68
N GLN A 195 -23.19 -13.60 13.44
CA GLN A 195 -23.81 -13.47 12.12
C GLN A 195 -23.95 -12.01 11.70
N GLU A 196 -24.36 -11.13 12.62
CA GLU A 196 -24.46 -9.68 12.35
C GLU A 196 -23.09 -9.07 12.09
N LEU A 197 -22.03 -9.55 12.74
CA LEU A 197 -20.66 -9.10 12.48
C LEU A 197 -20.16 -9.50 11.09
N ILE A 198 -20.43 -10.75 10.68
CA ILE A 198 -20.11 -11.23 9.33
C ILE A 198 -20.88 -10.43 8.27
N GLN A 199 -22.15 -10.12 8.55
CA GLN A 199 -22.98 -9.36 7.63
C GLN A 199 -22.51 -7.90 7.51
N LYS A 200 -22.20 -7.23 8.62
CA LYS A 200 -21.60 -5.88 8.61
C LYS A 200 -20.30 -5.84 7.79
N HIS A 201 -19.43 -6.82 8.01
CA HIS A 201 -18.18 -6.95 7.25
C HIS A 201 -18.44 -7.07 5.74
N TRP A 202 -19.36 -7.95 5.34
CA TRP A 202 -19.72 -8.15 3.93
C TRP A 202 -20.36 -6.91 3.29
N GLU A 203 -21.27 -6.25 4.01
CA GLU A 203 -21.90 -5.00 3.56
C GLU A 203 -20.87 -3.87 3.42
N GLY A 204 -19.90 -3.80 4.34
CA GLY A 204 -18.82 -2.83 4.30
C GLY A 204 -17.94 -2.96 3.06
N HIS A 205 -17.54 -4.18 2.73
CA HIS A 205 -16.79 -4.50 1.50
C HIS A 205 -17.48 -4.00 0.22
N ARG A 206 -18.81 -4.04 0.17
CA ARG A 206 -19.57 -3.62 -1.02
C ARG A 206 -19.56 -2.10 -1.25
N GLN A 207 -19.46 -1.29 -0.19
CA GLN A 207 -19.48 0.18 -0.33
C GLN A 207 -18.11 0.78 -0.67
N ILE A 208 -17.00 0.12 -0.28
CA ILE A 208 -15.63 0.57 -0.59
C ILE A 208 -15.41 0.59 -2.11
N LEU A 209 -15.93 -0.41 -2.82
CA LEU A 209 -15.91 -0.47 -4.29
C LEU A 209 -16.64 0.72 -4.95
N PHE A 210 -17.70 1.24 -4.32
CA PHE A 210 -18.47 2.37 -4.86
C PHE A 210 -17.80 3.73 -4.65
N LYS A 211 -17.07 3.95 -3.55
CA LYS A 211 -16.35 5.22 -3.34
C LYS A 211 -15.10 5.34 -4.23
N ILE A 212 -14.40 4.24 -4.49
CA ILE A 212 -13.20 4.23 -5.33
C ILE A 212 -13.55 4.37 -6.82
N MET A 213 -14.70 3.86 -7.27
CA MET A 213 -15.13 3.93 -8.69
C MET A 213 -15.54 5.31 -9.19
N VAL A 214 -15.61 6.35 -8.35
CA VAL A 214 -16.02 7.70 -8.82
C VAL A 214 -14.84 8.50 -9.40
N SER A 215 -13.60 8.00 -9.31
CA SER A 215 -12.47 8.68 -9.95
C SER A 215 -11.75 7.80 -10.96
N THR A 216 -11.47 8.40 -12.11
CA THR A 216 -10.50 8.02 -13.16
C THR A 216 -10.91 7.00 -14.24
N THR A 217 -11.40 7.54 -15.36
CA THR A 217 -10.82 7.21 -16.67
C THR A 217 -9.80 8.31 -16.99
N CYS A 218 -8.52 7.99 -16.89
CA CYS A 218 -7.45 8.78 -17.52
C CYS A 218 -6.68 7.80 -18.38
N VAL A 219 -6.86 7.90 -19.70
CA VAL A 219 -6.00 7.22 -20.66
C VAL A 219 -4.84 8.19 -20.91
N ILE A 220 -3.62 7.75 -20.61
CA ILE A 220 -2.39 8.42 -21.02
C ILE A 220 -1.97 7.79 -22.35
#